data_AF-A0A8T4Z1Z6-F1
#
_entry.id   AF-A0A8T4Z1Z6-F1
#
_cell.length_a   1.000
_cell.length_b   1.000
_cell.length_c   1.000
_cell.angle_alpha   90.00
_cell.angle_beta   90.00
_cell.angle_gamma   90.00
#
_symmetry.space_group_name_H-M   'P 1'
#
loop_
_entity.id
_entity.type
_entity.pdbx_description
1 polymer ?
#
loop_
_entity_poly.entity_id
_entity_poly.type
_entity_poly.pdbx_seq_one_letter_code
_entity_poly.pdbx_strand_id
1 'polypeptide(L)'
;MFRAKYGYLLEDEDVRRWFDNLAAKSLLTATVYLRNLGLYCKLNGTDPKGILRDAGSKAFKDRFADFVRRLEREGKAGSYIARFKKVLNSWLAFNGINVKLKVNVKGESDAPTIANERVPNREELDRILSQVRKRCAIASYFLK
;
A
#
# COMPACT_ATOMS: atom_id res chain seq x y z
N MET A 1 -15.97 15.55 -8.57
CA MET A 1 -15.15 14.39 -9.01
C MET A 1 -13.93 14.31 -8.10
N PHE A 2 -13.80 13.26 -7.29
CA PHE A 2 -12.72 13.13 -6.29
C PHE A 2 -11.40 12.84 -7.03
N ARG A 3 -10.54 13.86 -7.19
CA ARG A 3 -9.23 13.67 -7.83
C ARG A 3 -8.33 12.96 -6.81
N ALA A 4 -7.98 11.69 -7.07
CA ALA A 4 -7.08 10.95 -6.20
C ALA A 4 -5.76 11.73 -6.03
N LYS A 5 -5.18 11.76 -4.83
CA LYS A 5 -3.98 12.56 -4.46
C LYS A 5 -2.79 12.41 -5.42
N TYR A 6 -2.69 11.29 -6.13
CA TYR A 6 -1.63 10.99 -7.11
C TYR A 6 -2.20 10.67 -8.50
N GLY A 7 -3.42 11.14 -8.81
CA GLY A 7 -4.09 10.87 -10.08
C GLY A 7 -3.35 11.47 -11.29
N TYR A 8 -2.56 12.52 -11.08
CA TYR A 8 -1.70 13.10 -12.13
C TYR A 8 -0.68 12.10 -12.69
N LEU A 9 -0.33 11.03 -11.95
CA LEU A 9 0.56 10.00 -12.47
C LEU A 9 -0.05 9.20 -13.63
N LEU A 10 -1.37 9.22 -13.79
CA LEU A 10 -2.07 8.58 -14.92
C LEU A 10 -1.95 9.38 -16.23
N GLU A 11 -1.39 10.59 -16.18
CA GLU A 11 -1.01 11.35 -17.38
C GLU A 11 0.18 10.69 -18.08
N ASP A 12 0.99 9.91 -17.35
CA ASP A 12 2.01 9.05 -17.93
C ASP A 12 1.38 7.75 -18.49
N GLU A 13 1.65 7.46 -19.76
CA GLU A 13 1.00 6.36 -20.45
C GLU A 13 1.37 4.98 -19.89
N ASP A 14 2.62 4.78 -19.46
CA ASP A 14 3.07 3.50 -18.91
C ASP A 14 2.40 3.25 -17.56
N VAL A 15 2.27 4.29 -16.74
CA VAL A 15 1.56 4.22 -15.45
C VAL A 15 0.08 3.97 -15.68
N ARG A 16 -0.55 4.61 -16.67
CA ARG A 16 -1.95 4.39 -17.03
C ARG A 16 -2.20 2.96 -17.47
N ARG A 17 -1.38 2.41 -18.38
CA ARG A 17 -1.49 1.01 -18.85
C ARG A 17 -1.32 0.02 -17.70
N TRP A 18 -0.36 0.27 -16.80
CA TRP A 18 -0.17 -0.55 -15.60
C TRP A 18 -1.37 -0.49 -14.66
N PHE A 19 -1.93 0.71 -14.44
CA PHE A 19 -3.12 0.90 -13.62
C PHE A 19 -4.33 0.15 -14.20
N ASP A 20 -4.59 0.30 -15.49
CA ASP A 20 -5.72 -0.36 -16.17
C ASP A 20 -5.59 -1.88 -16.10
N ASN A 21 -4.38 -2.41 -16.28
CA ASN A 21 -4.09 -3.84 -16.13
C ASN A 21 -4.38 -4.35 -14.70
N LEU A 22 -4.05 -3.57 -13.66
CA LEU A 22 -4.40 -3.93 -12.27
C LEU A 22 -5.90 -3.80 -12.03
N ALA A 23 -6.53 -2.75 -12.59
CA ALA A 23 -7.95 -2.46 -12.40
C ALA A 23 -8.84 -3.52 -13.03
N ALA A 24 -8.38 -4.18 -14.11
CA ALA A 24 -9.05 -5.33 -14.71
C ALA A 24 -9.30 -6.48 -13.72
N LYS A 25 -8.47 -6.61 -12.68
CA LYS A 25 -8.70 -7.56 -11.58
C LYS A 25 -9.37 -6.91 -10.37
N SER A 26 -8.94 -5.71 -9.99
CA SER A 26 -9.47 -5.00 -8.83
C SER A 26 -9.14 -3.51 -8.89
N LEU A 27 -10.18 -2.69 -9.04
CA LEU A 27 -10.07 -1.23 -9.00
C LEU A 27 -9.50 -0.74 -7.65
N LEU A 28 -9.86 -1.41 -6.55
CA LEU A 28 -9.34 -1.08 -5.23
C LEU A 28 -7.83 -1.30 -5.17
N THR A 29 -7.35 -2.44 -5.66
CA THR A 29 -5.92 -2.74 -5.71
C THR A 29 -5.17 -1.75 -6.60
N ALA A 30 -5.69 -1.44 -7.78
CA ALA A 30 -5.10 -0.46 -8.69
C ALA A 30 -4.97 0.93 -8.03
N THR A 31 -6.03 1.39 -7.35
CA THR A 31 -6.05 2.68 -6.64
C THR A 31 -5.06 2.72 -5.48
N VAL A 32 -4.99 1.64 -4.69
CA VAL A 32 -4.00 1.51 -3.61
C VAL A 32 -2.58 1.52 -4.16
N TYR A 33 -2.33 0.81 -5.25
CA TYR A 33 -1.00 0.72 -5.86
C TYR A 33 -0.55 2.07 -6.42
N LEU A 34 -1.42 2.78 -7.14
CA LEU A 34 -1.15 4.13 -7.63
C LEU A 34 -0.80 5.10 -6.49
N ARG A 35 -1.57 5.07 -5.39
CA ARG A 35 -1.29 5.91 -4.22
C ARG A 35 0.07 5.62 -3.60
N ASN A 36 0.43 4.35 -3.47
CA ASN A 36 1.70 3.96 -2.85
C ASN A 36 2.89 4.20 -3.77
N LEU A 37 2.73 4.03 -5.09
CA LEU A 37 3.75 4.41 -6.07
C LEU A 37 4.03 5.92 -5.99
N GLY A 38 2.98 6.75 -6.03
CA GLY A 38 3.13 8.21 -5.92
C GLY A 38 3.68 8.68 -4.57
N LEU A 39 3.30 8.01 -3.48
CA LEU A 39 3.88 8.30 -2.17
C LEU A 39 5.37 7.93 -2.11
N TYR A 40 5.77 6.78 -2.67
CA TYR A 40 7.18 6.41 -2.76
C TYR A 40 7.99 7.42 -3.57
N CYS A 41 7.47 7.82 -4.74
CA CYS A 41 8.07 8.85 -5.59
C CYS A 41 8.29 10.14 -4.80
N LYS A 42 7.25 10.62 -4.10
CA LYS A 42 7.33 11.82 -3.26
C LYS A 42 8.35 11.70 -2.13
N LEU A 43 8.37 10.58 -1.42
CA LEU A 43 9.25 10.38 -0.26
C LEU A 43 10.73 10.24 -0.62
N ASN A 44 11.04 9.84 -1.86
CA ASN A 44 12.40 9.59 -2.33
C ASN A 44 12.85 10.58 -3.42
N GLY A 45 12.05 11.62 -3.71
CA GLY A 45 12.37 12.62 -4.72
C GLY A 45 12.57 12.03 -6.11
N THR A 46 11.77 11.02 -6.47
CA THR A 46 11.86 10.32 -7.76
C THR A 46 10.51 10.33 -8.49
N ASP A 47 10.48 9.77 -9.69
CA ASP A 47 9.29 9.60 -10.52
C ASP A 47 9.22 8.14 -11.04
N PRO A 48 8.06 7.67 -11.56
CA PRO A 48 7.92 6.30 -12.03
C PRO A 48 8.98 5.87 -13.07
N LYS A 49 9.40 6.79 -13.95
CA LYS A 49 10.44 6.53 -14.96
C LYS A 49 11.84 6.53 -14.35
N GLY A 50 12.11 7.37 -13.35
CA GLY A 50 13.33 7.36 -12.56
C GLY A 50 13.55 6.04 -11.85
N ILE A 51 12.48 5.44 -11.33
CA ILE A 51 12.53 4.08 -10.77
C ILE A 51 12.99 3.08 -11.84
N LEU A 52 12.45 3.13 -13.05
CA LEU A 52 12.83 2.22 -14.14
C LEU A 52 14.29 2.41 -14.56
N ARG A 53 14.75 3.66 -14.69
CA ARG A 53 16.14 4.00 -15.04
C ARG A 53 17.15 3.37 -14.07
N ASP A 54 16.82 3.40 -12.78
CA ASP A 54 17.77 2.98 -11.75
C ASP A 54 17.62 1.51 -11.34
N ALA A 55 16.51 0.84 -11.69
CA ALA A 55 16.10 -0.45 -11.14
C ALA A 55 17.18 -1.55 -11.18
N GLY A 56 17.99 -1.58 -12.24
CA GLY A 56 19.07 -2.56 -12.43
C GLY A 56 20.33 -2.31 -11.60
N SER A 57 20.47 -1.11 -11.01
CA SER A 57 21.69 -0.70 -10.32
C SER A 57 21.76 -1.22 -8.88
N LYS A 58 22.99 -1.42 -8.37
CA LYS A 58 23.21 -1.63 -6.93
C LYS A 58 22.70 -0.44 -6.12
N ALA A 59 22.91 0.78 -6.63
CA ALA A 59 22.48 2.01 -5.98
C ALA A 59 20.96 2.05 -5.71
N PHE A 60 20.13 1.53 -6.63
CA PHE A 60 18.69 1.44 -6.39
C PHE A 60 18.34 0.50 -5.23
N LYS A 61 19.02 -0.66 -5.14
CA LYS A 61 18.84 -1.59 -4.02
C LYS A 61 19.30 -0.99 -2.70
N ASP A 62 20.44 -0.31 -2.69
CA ASP A 62 20.97 0.37 -1.51
C ASP A 62 20.00 1.46 -1.03
N ARG A 63 19.53 2.34 -1.93
CA ARG A 63 18.55 3.38 -1.60
C ARG A 63 17.23 2.79 -1.09
N PHE A 64 16.76 1.68 -1.66
CA PHE A 64 15.58 1.01 -1.16
C PHE A 64 15.81 0.41 0.24
N ALA A 65 16.98 -0.15 0.51
CA ALA A 65 17.35 -0.62 1.84
C ALA A 65 17.41 0.54 2.85
N ASP A 66 18.01 1.66 2.48
CA ASP A 66 18.07 2.87 3.32
C ASP A 66 16.67 3.44 3.59
N PHE A 67 15.79 3.42 2.59
CA PHE A 67 14.38 3.78 2.74
C PHE A 67 13.68 2.89 3.78
N VAL A 68 13.88 1.57 3.71
CA VAL A 68 13.34 0.61 4.70
C VAL A 68 13.86 0.94 6.10
N ARG A 69 15.18 1.08 6.29
CA ARG A 69 15.79 1.35 7.61
C ARG A 69 15.37 2.71 8.17
N ARG A 70 15.15 3.70 7.30
CA ARG A 70 14.61 5.00 7.70
C ARG A 70 13.18 4.85 8.25
N LEU A 71 12.29 4.16 7.53
CA LEU A 71 10.91 3.97 7.99
C LEU A 71 10.80 3.13 9.27
N GLU A 72 11.68 2.13 9.45
CA GLU A 72 11.75 1.37 10.70
C GLU A 72 12.16 2.26 11.88
N ARG A 73 13.15 3.14 11.71
CA ARG A 73 13.55 4.13 12.74
C ARG A 73 12.45 5.14 13.06
N GLU A 74 11.61 5.47 12.07
CA GLU A 74 10.41 6.29 12.27
C GLU A 74 9.24 5.51 12.94
N GLY A 75 9.45 4.25 13.34
CA GLY A 75 8.46 3.42 14.00
C GLY A 75 7.32 2.96 13.09
N LYS A 76 7.50 2.97 11.76
CA LYS A 76 6.47 2.50 10.83
C LYS A 76 6.35 0.98 10.88
N ALA A 77 5.12 0.49 10.80
CA ALA A 77 4.82 -0.95 10.75
C ALA A 77 5.52 -1.66 9.57
N GLY A 78 6.01 -2.87 9.80
CA GLY A 78 6.61 -3.71 8.75
C GLY A 78 5.65 -3.94 7.58
N SER A 79 4.37 -4.22 7.86
CA SER A 79 3.31 -4.34 6.85
C SER A 79 3.11 -3.07 6.01
N TYR A 80 3.36 -1.89 6.56
CA TYR A 80 3.30 -0.63 5.82
C TYR A 80 4.49 -0.51 4.85
N ILE A 81 5.69 -0.85 5.31
CA ILE A 81 6.91 -0.85 4.50
C ILE A 81 6.81 -1.90 3.36
N ALA A 82 6.31 -3.09 3.68
CA ALA A 82 6.11 -4.19 2.73
C ALA A 82 5.21 -3.82 1.55
N ARG A 83 4.23 -2.93 1.73
CA ARG A 83 3.38 -2.43 0.65
C ARG A 83 4.20 -1.73 -0.45
N PHE A 84 5.21 -0.93 -0.08
CA PHE A 84 6.07 -0.28 -1.07
C PHE A 84 6.86 -1.30 -1.88
N LYS A 85 7.45 -2.31 -1.21
CA LYS A 85 8.14 -3.43 -1.88
C LYS A 85 7.25 -4.14 -2.89
N LYS A 86 6.00 -4.44 -2.51
CA LYS A 86 5.01 -5.09 -3.38
C LYS A 86 4.65 -4.24 -4.61
N VAL A 87 4.46 -2.94 -4.41
CA VAL A 87 4.10 -2.00 -5.48
C VAL A 87 5.27 -1.82 -6.46
N LEU A 88 6.49 -1.64 -5.96
CA LEU A 88 7.68 -1.53 -6.80
C LEU A 88 7.92 -2.80 -7.61
N ASN A 89 7.81 -3.98 -7.00
CA ASN A 89 7.93 -5.23 -7.74
C ASN A 89 6.87 -5.37 -8.85
N SER A 90 5.62 -4.96 -8.58
CA SER A 90 4.55 -4.96 -9.59
C SER A 90 4.85 -4.00 -10.75
N TRP A 91 5.29 -2.78 -10.44
CA TRP A 91 5.66 -1.77 -11.44
C TRP A 91 6.84 -2.23 -12.30
N LEU A 92 7.92 -2.72 -11.67
CA LEU A 92 9.10 -3.22 -12.36
C LEU A 92 8.77 -4.42 -13.25
N ALA A 93 8.01 -5.39 -12.74
CA ALA A 93 7.63 -6.58 -13.51
C ALA A 93 6.76 -6.24 -14.73
N PHE A 94 5.82 -5.30 -14.60
CA PHE A 94 5.00 -4.84 -15.72
C PHE A 94 5.83 -4.20 -16.84
N ASN A 95 6.92 -3.52 -16.47
CA ASN A 95 7.86 -2.91 -17.40
C ASN A 95 8.99 -3.86 -17.84
N GLY A 96 8.86 -5.17 -17.63
CA GLY A 96 9.83 -6.17 -18.06
C GLY A 96 11.12 -6.24 -17.22
N ILE A 97 11.19 -5.52 -16.10
CA ILE A 97 12.37 -5.49 -15.22
C ILE A 97 12.20 -6.49 -14.07
N ASN A 98 12.82 -7.66 -14.20
CA ASN A 98 12.79 -8.72 -13.18
C ASN A 98 13.88 -8.54 -12.11
N VAL A 99 13.83 -7.43 -11.38
CA VAL A 99 14.74 -7.19 -10.24
C VAL A 99 14.05 -7.65 -8.95
N LYS A 100 14.64 -8.65 -8.29
CA LYS A 100 14.19 -9.06 -6.95
C LYS A 100 14.78 -8.12 -5.90
N LEU A 101 13.96 -7.23 -5.34
CA LEU A 101 14.28 -6.44 -4.15
C LEU A 101 14.36 -7.35 -2.92
N LYS A 102 15.48 -8.06 -2.76
CA LYS A 102 15.79 -8.94 -1.61
C LYS A 102 16.18 -8.12 -0.37
N VAL A 103 15.30 -7.21 0.06
CA VAL A 103 15.45 -6.46 1.31
C VAL A 103 14.48 -7.03 2.34
N ASN A 104 15.02 -7.46 3.48
CA ASN A 104 14.24 -7.99 4.60
C ASN A 104 13.65 -6.85 5.42
N VAL A 105 12.35 -6.93 5.69
CA VAL A 105 11.59 -5.98 6.50
C VAL A 105 11.14 -6.70 7.77
N LYS A 106 11.44 -6.15 8.95
CA LYS A 106 10.98 -6.74 10.21
C LYS A 106 9.46 -6.59 10.31
N GLY A 107 8.75 -7.68 10.63
CA GLY A 107 7.28 -7.67 10.74
C GLY A 107 6.55 -7.47 9.41
N GLU A 108 7.12 -7.95 8.30
CA GLU A 108 6.52 -7.90 6.95
C GLU A 108 5.12 -8.52 6.89
N SER A 109 4.90 -9.57 7.69
CA SER A 109 3.63 -10.30 7.83
C SER A 109 2.80 -9.87 9.04
N ASP A 110 3.30 -8.96 9.87
CA ASP A 110 2.62 -8.58 11.10
C ASP A 110 1.41 -7.71 10.76
N ALA A 111 0.28 -7.94 11.43
CA ALA A 111 -0.88 -7.05 11.37
C ALA A 111 -0.98 -6.25 12.68
N PRO A 112 -0.09 -5.27 12.93
CA PRO A 112 0.02 -4.62 14.25
C PRO A 112 -1.26 -3.87 14.66
N THR A 113 -2.10 -3.47 13.70
CA THR A 113 -3.41 -2.87 13.98
C THR A 113 -4.43 -3.87 14.51
N ILE A 114 -4.31 -5.15 14.16
CA ILE A 114 -5.24 -6.22 14.56
C ILE A 114 -4.68 -7.01 15.76
N ALA A 115 -3.36 -6.94 16.01
CA ALA A 115 -2.67 -7.75 17.00
C ALA A 115 -3.22 -7.59 18.43
N ASN A 116 -3.80 -6.44 18.77
CA ASN A 116 -4.45 -6.17 20.06
C ASN A 116 -5.96 -5.85 19.91
N GLU A 117 -6.56 -6.14 18.75
CA GLU A 117 -7.98 -5.91 18.52
C GLU A 117 -8.79 -6.90 19.37
N ARG A 118 -9.50 -6.38 20.38
CA ARG A 118 -10.34 -7.17 21.27
C ARG A 118 -11.77 -7.17 20.75
N VAL A 119 -12.42 -8.33 20.76
CA VAL A 119 -13.87 -8.42 20.49
C VAL A 119 -14.62 -7.61 21.55
N PRO A 120 -15.54 -6.69 21.17
CA PRO A 120 -16.34 -5.93 22.13
C PRO A 120 -17.07 -6.86 23.10
N ASN A 121 -17.10 -6.50 24.38
CA ASN A 121 -17.90 -7.25 25.36
C ASN A 121 -19.39 -6.95 25.20
N ARG A 122 -20.26 -7.70 25.89
CA ARG A 122 -21.71 -7.62 25.72
C ARG A 122 -22.27 -6.21 25.98
N GLU A 123 -21.75 -5.51 26.99
CA GLU A 123 -22.21 -4.16 27.36
C GLU A 123 -21.74 -3.11 26.34
N GLU A 124 -20.52 -3.25 25.83
CA GLU A 124 -19.99 -2.41 24.74
C GLU A 124 -20.77 -2.63 23.44
N LEU A 125 -21.10 -3.89 23.14
CA LEU A 125 -21.91 -4.26 21.98
C LEU A 125 -23.32 -3.67 22.07
N ASP A 126 -23.99 -3.79 23.22
CA ASP A 126 -25.33 -3.25 23.44
C ASP A 126 -25.35 -1.72 23.32
N ARG A 127 -24.31 -1.03 23.83
CA ARG A 127 -24.16 0.42 23.64
C ARG A 127 -23.99 0.79 22.17
N ILE A 128 -23.11 0.11 21.43
CA ILE A 128 -22.91 0.36 19.99
C ILE A 128 -24.22 0.15 19.24
N LEU A 129 -24.91 -0.97 19.48
CA LEU A 129 -26.17 -1.29 18.79
C LEU A 129 -27.31 -0.31 19.12
N SER A 130 -27.36 0.20 20.36
CA SER A 130 -28.36 1.21 20.77
C SER A 130 -28.17 2.58 20.11
N GLN A 131 -26.94 2.90 19.67
CA GLN A 131 -26.61 4.18 19.02
C GLN A 131 -26.71 4.13 17.49
N VAL A 132 -26.91 2.93 16.93
CA VAL A 132 -26.94 2.71 15.48
C VAL A 132 -28.40 2.71 14.98
N ARG A 133 -28.69 3.45 13.90
CA ARG A 133 -30.03 3.46 13.25
C ARG A 133 -30.43 2.02 12.86
N LYS A 134 -31.71 1.65 13.05
CA LYS A 134 -32.26 0.27 12.89
C LYS A 134 -31.76 -0.52 11.66
N ARG A 135 -31.49 0.13 10.52
CA ARG A 135 -30.99 -0.53 9.29
C ARG A 135 -29.49 -0.87 9.33
N CYS A 136 -28.68 -0.10 10.04
CA CYS A 136 -27.24 -0.36 10.19
C CYS A 136 -26.97 -1.42 11.27
N ALA A 137 -27.86 -1.58 12.26
CA ALA A 137 -27.73 -2.59 13.31
C ALA A 137 -27.69 -4.02 12.73
N ILE A 138 -28.51 -4.31 11.71
CA ILE A 138 -28.56 -5.62 11.05
C ILE A 138 -27.23 -5.97 10.38
N ALA A 139 -26.55 -5.01 9.74
CA ALA A 139 -25.24 -5.24 9.12
C ALA A 139 -24.15 -5.53 10.15
N SER A 140 -24.21 -4.93 11.34
CA SER A 140 -23.26 -5.16 12.44
C SER A 140 -23.37 -6.53 13.10
N TYR A 141 -24.51 -7.22 12.97
CA TYR A 141 -24.69 -8.58 13.50
C TYR A 141 -23.90 -9.67 12.74
N PHE A 142 -23.50 -9.41 11.49
CA PHE A 142 -22.83 -10.40 10.63
C PHE A 142 -21.30 -10.42 10.74
N LEU A 143 -20.72 -9.68 11.69
CA LEU A 143 -19.26 -9.60 11.92
C LEU A 143 -18.75 -10.66 12.92
N LYS A 144 -19.43 -11.81 13.05
CA LYS A 144 -18.98 -12.95 13.86
C LYS A 144 -18.04 -13.87 13.08
#